data_AF-A0A3C1KQA3-F1
#
_entry.id   AF-A0A3C1KQA3-F1
#
_cell.length_a   1.000
_cell.length_b   1.000
_cell.length_c   1.000
_cell.angle_alpha   90.00
_cell.angle_beta   90.00
_cell.angle_gamma   90.00
#
_symmetry.space_group_name_H-M   'P 1'
#
loop_
_entity.id
_entity.type
_entity.pdbx_description
1 polymer ?
#
loop_
_entity_poly.entity_id
_entity_poly.type
_entity_poly.pdbx_seq_one_letter_code
_entity_poly.pdbx_strand_id
1 'polypeptide(L)'
;TFSHAATLRGPESNSLDIKPDSLGAQQEAYPDLQSLRSERSARNAYRHALAIAEQLGWEVVWQDPDAWRFEAVDTTAIMGFKDDVAVRIRSTAEGSVVDLRSVSRVGVGDIGANAQRIRAFQTAFAEDKGGQL
;
A
#
# COMPACT_ATOMS: atom_id res chain seq x y z
N THR A 1 8.77 2.85 1.11
CA THR A 1 9.83 1.84 1.27
C THR A 1 9.45 0.89 2.39
N PHE A 2 9.86 -0.37 2.29
CA PHE A 2 9.64 -1.38 3.33
C PHE A 2 10.74 -1.32 4.39
N SER A 3 10.36 -1.57 5.63
CA SER A 3 11.16 -1.56 6.85
C SER A 3 11.02 -2.89 7.59
N HIS A 4 9.87 -3.58 7.51
CA HIS A 4 9.63 -4.81 8.24
C HIS A 4 9.44 -6.06 7.35
N ALA A 5 8.85 -5.91 6.17
CA ALA A 5 8.46 -7.00 5.27
C ALA A 5 9.61 -7.95 4.91
N ALA A 6 10.86 -7.47 4.91
CA ALA A 6 12.06 -8.30 4.67
C ALA A 6 12.22 -9.43 5.70
N THR A 7 11.71 -9.25 6.92
CA THR A 7 11.81 -10.23 8.01
C THR A 7 10.73 -11.32 7.97
N LEU A 8 9.69 -11.14 7.13
CA LEU A 8 8.49 -11.97 7.09
C LEU A 8 8.40 -12.85 5.84
N ARG A 9 9.47 -12.90 5.04
CA ARG A 9 9.48 -13.51 3.70
C ARG A 9 10.61 -14.53 3.55
N GLY A 10 10.37 -15.53 2.71
CA GLY A 10 11.35 -16.59 2.42
C GLY A 10 12.40 -16.14 1.38
N PRO A 11 13.53 -16.85 1.28
CA PRO A 11 14.66 -16.49 0.41
C PRO A 11 14.31 -16.42 -1.08
N GLU A 12 13.31 -17.19 -1.51
CA GLU A 12 12.80 -17.21 -2.89
C GLU A 12 11.85 -16.05 -3.22
N SER A 13 11.63 -15.12 -2.29
CA SER A 13 10.71 -14.01 -2.52
C SER A 13 11.32 -12.96 -3.44
N ASN A 14 10.50 -12.35 -4.30
CA ASN A 14 10.93 -11.21 -5.12
C ASN A 14 11.57 -10.10 -4.28
N SER A 15 12.58 -9.44 -4.84
CA SER A 15 13.29 -8.35 -4.15
C SER A 15 12.36 -7.18 -3.79
N LEU A 16 12.60 -6.60 -2.62
CA LEU A 16 11.98 -5.35 -2.16
C LEU A 16 12.68 -4.10 -2.68
N ASP A 17 13.75 -4.24 -3.45
CA ASP A 17 14.49 -3.10 -3.97
C ASP A 17 13.67 -2.39 -5.04
N ILE A 18 13.79 -1.07 -5.07
CA ILE A 18 13.29 -0.29 -6.19
C ILE A 18 14.33 -0.42 -7.30
N LYS A 19 13.93 -0.93 -8.46
CA LYS A 19 14.77 -0.95 -9.66
C LYS A 19 14.57 0.39 -10.38
N PRO A 20 15.55 1.32 -10.35
CA PRO A 20 15.35 2.67 -10.90
C PRO A 20 14.94 2.64 -12.37
N ASP A 21 15.52 1.73 -13.15
CA ASP A 21 15.25 1.57 -14.58
C ASP A 21 13.80 1.14 -14.87
N SER A 22 13.10 0.53 -13.90
CA SER A 22 11.69 0.13 -14.07
C SER A 22 10.69 1.19 -13.62
N LEU A 23 11.13 2.27 -12.98
CA LEU A 23 10.22 3.30 -12.46
C LEU A 23 9.46 4.02 -13.58
N GLY A 24 10.15 4.43 -14.63
CA GLY A 24 9.53 5.09 -15.79
C GLY A 24 8.51 4.17 -16.47
N ALA A 25 8.90 2.93 -16.75
CA ALA A 25 8.01 1.94 -17.36
C ALA A 25 6.76 1.63 -16.51
N GLN A 26 6.89 1.57 -15.17
CA GLN A 26 5.74 1.38 -14.28
C GLN A 26 4.80 2.60 -14.28
N GLN A 27 5.35 3.82 -14.30
CA GLN A 27 4.55 5.04 -14.38
C GLN A 27 3.81 5.16 -15.72
N GLU A 28 4.43 4.74 -16.82
CA GLU A 28 3.79 4.69 -18.14
C GLU A 28 2.72 3.60 -18.23
N ALA A 29 2.95 2.43 -17.64
CA ALA A 29 2.00 1.32 -17.65
C ALA A 29 0.79 1.56 -16.73
N TYR A 30 0.97 2.31 -15.65
CA TYR A 30 -0.05 2.54 -14.63
C TYR A 30 -0.13 4.03 -14.22
N PRO A 31 -0.46 4.94 -15.16
CA PRO A 31 -0.42 6.39 -14.93
C PRO A 31 -1.45 6.87 -13.90
N ASP A 32 -2.47 6.05 -13.63
CA ASP A 32 -3.52 6.29 -12.65
C ASP A 32 -3.09 5.99 -11.21
N LEU A 33 -2.02 5.21 -11.00
CA LEU A 33 -1.51 4.87 -9.66
C LEU A 33 -0.61 5.97 -9.10
N GLN A 34 -1.21 7.14 -8.87
CA GLN A 34 -0.55 8.27 -8.24
C GLN A 34 -0.79 8.28 -6.73
N SER A 35 -0.02 9.10 -6.01
CA SER A 35 -0.28 9.38 -4.61
C SER A 35 -1.70 9.92 -4.41
N LEU A 36 -2.43 9.38 -3.43
CA LEU A 36 -3.79 9.80 -3.12
C LEU A 36 -3.76 11.05 -2.24
N ARG A 37 -4.42 12.13 -2.67
CA ARG A 37 -4.60 13.35 -1.86
C ARG A 37 -5.86 13.24 -1.01
N SER A 38 -5.78 13.70 0.24
CA SER A 38 -6.90 13.70 1.17
C SER A 38 -6.95 15.01 1.96
N GLU A 39 -8.15 15.54 2.17
CA GLU A 39 -8.39 16.69 3.06
C GLU A 39 -8.28 16.30 4.55
N ARG A 40 -8.21 15.00 4.85
CA ARG A 40 -7.99 14.51 6.21
C ARG A 40 -6.59 14.91 6.70
N SER A 41 -6.49 15.24 7.98
CA SER A 41 -5.18 15.34 8.65
C SER A 41 -4.42 14.02 8.54
N ALA A 42 -3.08 14.05 8.57
CA ALA A 42 -2.27 12.84 8.45
C ALA A 42 -2.65 11.77 9.49
N ARG A 43 -2.96 12.18 10.73
CA ARG A 43 -3.43 11.27 11.79
C ARG A 43 -4.75 10.59 11.42
N ASN A 44 -5.73 11.34 10.93
CA ASN A 44 -7.03 10.79 10.56
C ASN A 44 -6.92 9.94 9.30
N ALA A 45 -6.13 10.36 8.31
CA ALA A 45 -5.83 9.57 7.12
C ALA A 45 -5.10 8.26 7.46
N TYR A 46 -4.19 8.26 8.43
CA TYR A 46 -3.50 7.06 8.89
C TYR A 46 -4.46 6.06 9.54
N ARG A 47 -5.30 6.52 10.48
CA ARG A 47 -6.33 5.66 11.10
C ARG A 47 -7.32 5.13 10.07
N HIS A 48 -7.71 5.96 9.11
CA HIS A 48 -8.56 5.58 8.00
C HIS A 48 -7.89 4.50 7.14
N ALA A 49 -6.64 4.71 6.76
CA ALA A 49 -5.87 3.76 5.97
C ALA A 49 -5.73 2.38 6.64
N LEU A 50 -5.57 2.34 7.97
CA LEU A 50 -5.56 1.09 8.72
C LEU A 50 -6.92 0.37 8.64
N ALA A 51 -8.02 1.09 8.86
CA ALA A 51 -9.37 0.53 8.75
C ALA A 51 -9.67 0.01 7.34
N ILE A 52 -9.24 0.72 6.30
CA ILE A 52 -9.36 0.26 4.91
C ILE A 52 -8.52 -0.99 4.65
N ALA A 53 -7.29 -1.05 5.17
CA ALA A 53 -6.47 -2.26 5.06
C ALA A 53 -7.17 -3.48 5.68
N GLU A 54 -7.73 -3.32 6.89
CA GLU A 54 -8.51 -4.36 7.56
C GLU A 54 -9.79 -4.73 6.78
N GLN A 55 -10.53 -3.75 6.25
CA GLN A 55 -11.72 -3.98 5.43
C GLN A 55 -11.41 -4.78 4.16
N LEU A 56 -10.24 -4.53 3.55
CA LEU A 56 -9.75 -5.29 2.40
C LEU A 56 -9.19 -6.66 2.78
N GLY A 57 -9.21 -7.02 4.06
CA GLY A 57 -8.71 -8.30 4.57
C GLY A 57 -7.19 -8.38 4.65
N TRP A 58 -6.48 -7.26 4.59
CA TRP A 58 -5.03 -7.25 4.74
C TRP A 58 -4.62 -7.44 6.19
N GLU A 59 -3.58 -8.24 6.39
CA GLU A 59 -2.96 -8.45 7.70
C GLU A 59 -1.94 -7.33 7.96
N VAL A 60 -2.21 -6.41 8.89
CA VAL A 60 -1.25 -5.37 9.26
C VAL A 60 -0.15 -5.99 10.13
N VAL A 61 1.06 -6.09 9.59
CA VAL A 61 2.20 -6.78 10.22
C VAL A 61 3.18 -5.84 10.91
N TRP A 62 3.15 -4.55 10.59
CA TRP A 62 3.99 -3.55 11.23
C TRP A 62 3.35 -2.16 11.16
N GLN A 63 3.54 -1.37 12.21
CA GLN A 63 3.03 -0.01 12.33
C GLN A 63 4.08 0.91 12.94
N ASP A 64 4.11 2.15 12.46
CA ASP A 64 4.86 3.27 13.02
C ASP A 64 3.94 4.49 13.02
N PRO A 65 3.17 4.70 14.10
CA PRO A 65 2.21 5.79 14.21
C PRO A 65 2.90 7.15 14.36
N ASP A 66 4.16 7.21 14.78
CA ASP A 66 4.91 8.46 14.89
C ASP A 66 5.33 8.97 13.50
N ALA A 67 5.61 8.05 12.57
CA ALA A 67 5.93 8.37 11.18
C ALA A 67 4.74 8.24 10.19
N TRP A 68 3.55 7.89 10.68
CA TRP A 68 2.34 7.59 9.88
C TRP A 68 2.58 6.55 8.78
N ARG A 69 3.19 5.42 9.16
CA ARG A 69 3.51 4.32 8.26
C ARG A 69 3.00 2.99 8.78
N PHE A 70 2.67 2.09 7.87
CA PHE A 70 2.43 0.69 8.21
C PHE A 70 2.77 -0.21 7.03
N GLU A 71 2.96 -1.49 7.34
CA GLU A 71 3.12 -2.55 6.35
C GLU A 71 2.09 -3.63 6.60
N ALA A 72 1.55 -4.17 5.53
CA ALA A 72 0.52 -5.19 5.56
C ALA A 72 0.80 -6.29 4.53
N VAL A 73 0.18 -7.44 4.74
CA VAL A 73 0.21 -8.58 3.83
C VAL A 73 -1.19 -8.82 3.28
N ASP A 74 -1.32 -8.76 1.96
CA ASP A 74 -2.50 -9.24 1.25
C ASP A 74 -2.29 -10.71 0.87
N THR A 75 -3.28 -11.57 1.13
CA THR A 75 -3.22 -13.00 0.81
C THR A 75 -4.33 -13.35 -0.17
N THR A 76 -3.96 -13.75 -1.39
CA THR A 76 -4.92 -14.15 -2.42
C THR A 76 -5.68 -15.42 -2.02
N ALA A 77 -7.02 -15.38 -2.04
CA ALA A 77 -7.86 -16.44 -1.48
C ALA A 77 -7.72 -17.82 -2.17
N ILE A 78 -7.45 -17.85 -3.48
CA ILE A 78 -7.46 -19.09 -4.27
C ILE A 78 -6.11 -19.81 -4.18
N MET A 79 -5.00 -19.08 -4.34
CA MET A 79 -3.65 -19.66 -4.43
C MET A 79 -2.81 -19.43 -3.18
N GLY A 80 -3.29 -18.64 -2.22
CA GLY A 80 -2.56 -18.34 -0.98
C GLY A 80 -1.30 -17.49 -1.20
N PHE A 81 -1.15 -16.86 -2.37
CA PHE A 81 -0.02 -15.98 -2.62
C PHE A 81 -0.08 -14.77 -1.70
N LYS A 82 1.05 -14.46 -1.08
CA LYS A 82 1.24 -13.31 -0.19
C LYS A 82 1.91 -12.19 -0.96
N ASP A 83 1.39 -10.99 -0.80
CA ASP A 83 1.92 -9.76 -1.36
C ASP A 83 2.12 -8.75 -0.22
N ASP A 84 3.23 -8.02 -0.23
CA ASP A 84 3.52 -7.04 0.82
C ASP A 84 3.16 -5.64 0.34
N VAL A 85 2.47 -4.89 1.19
CA VAL A 85 2.05 -3.51 0.95
C VAL A 85 2.68 -2.61 2.00
N ALA A 86 3.34 -1.54 1.56
CA ALA A 86 3.78 -0.45 2.42
C ALA A 86 2.92 0.77 2.16
N VAL A 87 2.39 1.36 3.23
CA VAL A 87 1.61 2.59 3.18
C VAL A 87 2.33 3.66 4.00
N ARG A 88 2.41 4.87 3.43
CA ARG A 88 2.96 6.05 4.10
C ARG A 88 2.01 7.22 3.91
N ILE A 89 1.76 7.94 4.99
CA ILE A 89 1.00 9.19 4.97
C ILE A 89 1.93 10.35 5.31
N ARG A 90 1.80 11.46 4.58
CA ARG A 90 2.53 12.70 4.82
C ARG A 90 1.54 13.84 5.00
N SER A 91 1.76 14.68 6.01
CA SER A 91 1.01 15.93 6.15
C SER A 91 1.32 16.90 5.01
N THR A 92 0.32 17.65 4.59
CA THR A 92 0.45 18.82 3.71
C THR A 92 -0.27 20.02 4.33
N ALA A 93 -0.20 21.19 3.70
CA ALA A 93 -0.92 22.37 4.18
C ALA A 93 -2.46 22.18 4.09
N GLU A 94 -2.94 21.44 3.09
CA GLU A 94 -4.36 21.22 2.80
C GLU A 94 -4.91 19.89 3.35
N GLY A 95 -4.09 19.10 4.07
CA GLY A 95 -4.48 17.80 4.59
C GLY A 95 -3.34 16.79 4.59
N SER A 96 -3.43 15.76 3.76
CA SER A 96 -2.41 14.72 3.66
C SER A 96 -2.31 14.07 2.27
N VAL A 97 -1.18 13.40 2.06
CA VAL A 97 -0.91 12.57 0.89
C VAL A 97 -0.62 11.15 1.35
N VAL A 98 -1.31 10.17 0.75
CA VAL A 98 -1.14 8.74 0.98
C VAL A 98 -0.38 8.14 -0.19
N ASP A 99 0.78 7.57 0.10
CA ASP A 99 1.63 6.85 -0.83
C ASP A 99 1.53 5.34 -0.54
N LEU A 100 1.33 4.53 -1.58
CA LEU A 100 1.29 3.07 -1.49
C LEU A 100 2.39 2.44 -2.34
N ARG A 101 2.93 1.33 -1.87
CA ARG A 101 3.81 0.46 -2.64
C ARG A 101 3.41 -0.99 -2.40
N SER A 102 3.24 -1.76 -3.47
CA SER A 102 2.92 -3.18 -3.39
C SER A 102 3.97 -4.01 -4.11
N VAL A 103 4.37 -5.14 -3.51
CA VAL A 103 5.36 -6.07 -4.09
C VAL A 103 4.92 -7.51 -3.82
N SER A 104 4.68 -8.25 -4.90
CA SER A 104 4.39 -9.68 -4.83
C SER A 104 5.58 -10.50 -4.37
N ARG A 105 5.38 -11.47 -3.47
CA ARG A 105 6.47 -12.37 -3.05
C ARG A 105 6.86 -13.36 -4.14
N VAL A 106 5.93 -13.75 -5.00
CA VAL A 106 6.16 -14.75 -6.06
C VAL A 106 5.71 -14.22 -7.43
N GLY A 107 6.11 -14.91 -8.50
CA GLY A 107 5.78 -14.54 -9.88
C GLY A 107 6.75 -13.52 -10.50
N VAL A 108 6.72 -13.42 -11.82
CA VAL A 108 7.62 -12.53 -12.59
C VAL A 108 6.86 -11.26 -13.00
N GLY A 109 7.25 -10.13 -12.42
CA GLY A 109 6.72 -8.82 -12.77
C GLY A 109 5.33 -8.52 -12.21
N ASP A 110 4.88 -7.27 -12.41
CA ASP A 110 3.54 -6.83 -12.04
C ASP A 110 2.56 -7.11 -13.18
N ILE A 111 1.98 -8.31 -13.21
CA ILE A 111 0.93 -8.70 -14.16
C ILE A 111 -0.42 -8.03 -13.78
N GLY A 112 -0.38 -6.81 -13.25
CA GLY A 112 -1.52 -6.01 -12.84
C GLY A 112 -2.04 -6.29 -11.42
N ALA A 113 -1.56 -7.32 -10.72
CA ALA A 113 -2.03 -7.64 -9.37
C ALA A 113 -1.69 -6.55 -8.35
N ASN A 114 -0.48 -5.98 -8.42
CA ASN A 114 -0.08 -4.89 -7.52
C ASN A 114 -0.86 -3.62 -7.85
N ALA A 115 -1.03 -3.32 -9.13
CA ALA A 115 -1.86 -2.23 -9.59
C ALA A 115 -3.32 -2.36 -9.09
N GLN A 116 -3.93 -3.54 -9.23
CA GLN A 116 -5.30 -3.80 -8.79
C GLN A 116 -5.46 -3.59 -7.28
N ARG A 117 -4.49 -4.07 -6.49
CA ARG A 117 -4.48 -3.90 -5.03
C ARG A 117 -4.40 -2.44 -4.62
N ILE A 118 -3.53 -1.67 -5.26
CA ILE A 118 -3.41 -0.22 -5.01
C ILE A 118 -4.73 0.48 -5.38
N ARG A 119 -5.35 0.14 -6.53
CA ARG A 119 -6.66 0.70 -6.92
C ARG A 119 -7.75 0.38 -5.91
N ALA A 120 -7.86 -0.88 -5.49
CA ALA A 120 -8.86 -1.30 -4.51
C ALA A 120 -8.76 -0.49 -3.21
N PHE A 121 -7.53 -0.27 -2.74
CA PHE A 121 -7.28 0.61 -1.60
C PHE A 121 -7.66 2.06 -1.87
N GLN A 122 -7.23 2.63 -3.00
CA GLN A 122 -7.53 4.03 -3.33
C GLN A 122 -9.03 4.29 -3.44
N THR A 123 -9.76 3.39 -4.09
CA THR A 123 -11.22 3.44 -4.20
C THR A 123 -11.87 3.38 -2.82
N ALA A 124 -11.56 2.36 -2.02
CA ALA A 124 -12.14 2.21 -0.69
C ALA A 124 -11.84 3.41 0.24
N PHE A 125 -10.60 3.91 0.20
CA PHE A 125 -10.19 5.09 0.96
C PHE A 125 -10.99 6.35 0.56
N ALA A 126 -11.26 6.54 -0.74
CA ALA A 126 -11.98 7.70 -1.27
C ALA A 126 -13.51 7.61 -1.05
N GLU A 127 -14.09 6.42 -1.13
CA GLU A 127 -15.52 6.19 -0.94
C GLU A 127 -15.95 6.33 0.51
N ASP A 128 -15.10 5.90 1.46
CA ASP A 128 -15.38 6.08 2.88
C ASP A 128 -15.03 7.51 3.33
N LYS A 129 -16.04 8.39 3.23
CA LYS A 129 -15.99 9.78 3.69
C LYS A 129 -15.98 9.92 5.22
N GLY A 130 -15.97 8.81 5.97
CA GLY A 130 -15.92 8.82 7.42
C GLY A 130 -17.29 9.17 7.99
N GLY A 131 -18.05 8.14 8.31
CA GLY A 131 -19.04 8.24 9.37
C GLY A 131 -18.35 8.65 10.67
N GLN A 132 -18.89 9.70 11.28
CA GLN A 132 -18.47 10.28 12.54
C GLN A 132 -18.38 9.20 13.64
N LEU A 133 -17.18 8.99 14.18
CA LEU A 133 -16.96 8.42 15.51
C LEU A 133 -16.07 9.38 16.31
#